data_AF-A0AAV2HHQ8-F1
#
_entry.id   AF-A0AAV2HHQ8-F1
#
_cell.length_a   1.000
_cell.length_b   1.000
_cell.length_c   1.000
_cell.angle_alpha   90.00
_cell.angle_beta   90.00
_cell.angle_gamma   90.00
#
_symmetry.space_group_name_H-M   'P 1'
#
loop_
_entity.id
_entity.type
_entity.pdbx_description
1 polymer ?
#
loop_
_entity_poly.entity_id
_entity_poly.type
_entity_poly.pdbx_seq_one_letter_code
_entity_poly.pdbx_strand_id
1 'polypeptide(L)'
;LKSDVTTILFDSGPYQREKGHQVVQYLLKILTEYSHNRKDIADFLADLEYAKTIIDHMRQITILDAIESDRALTLTAHALMLCLNLSGVSSSFAKCLAKGGAVELLTLVIVDEEYLRNGEIMEAIYSLLRNTVDILNNIARHVPTKQCFVENNTANALKNLLNWNKRSLEVRALLTLALVLDEDELLHLTDDTGRLHIY
;
A
#
# COMPACT_ATOMS: atom_id res chain seq x y z
N LEU A 1 1.20 -12.41 23.25
CA LEU A 1 1.35 -11.47 22.11
C LEU A 1 2.74 -11.53 21.45
N LYS A 2 3.82 -11.01 22.06
CA LYS A 2 5.18 -11.10 21.46
C LYS A 2 5.59 -12.55 21.21
N SER A 3 5.38 -13.44 22.20
CA SER A 3 5.61 -14.88 22.08
C SER A 3 4.82 -15.49 20.91
N ASP A 4 3.51 -15.27 20.84
CA ASP A 4 2.64 -15.91 19.84
C ASP A 4 2.92 -15.42 18.41
N VAL A 5 3.18 -14.12 18.24
CA VAL A 5 3.57 -13.53 16.95
C VAL A 5 4.95 -14.06 16.53
N THR A 6 5.92 -14.13 17.45
CA THR A 6 7.27 -14.63 17.15
C THR A 6 7.25 -16.12 16.79
N THR A 7 6.54 -16.97 17.53
CA THR A 7 6.44 -18.40 17.21
C THR A 7 5.85 -18.62 15.81
N ILE A 8 4.78 -17.91 15.44
CA ILE A 8 4.17 -18.04 14.11
C ILE A 8 5.07 -17.49 12.99
N LEU A 9 5.81 -16.40 13.25
CA LEU A 9 6.71 -15.79 12.27
C LEU A 9 8.00 -16.57 12.03
N PHE A 10 8.50 -17.30 13.04
CA PHE A 10 9.84 -17.91 13.02
C PHE A 10 9.85 -19.46 12.98
N ASP A 11 8.72 -20.17 13.17
CA ASP A 11 8.65 -21.64 13.01
C ASP A 11 8.40 -22.12 11.57
N SER A 12 8.42 -21.22 10.59
CA SER A 12 8.28 -21.60 9.18
C SER A 12 9.61 -21.48 8.46
N GLY A 13 10.08 -22.59 7.89
CA GLY A 13 11.12 -22.61 6.87
C GLY A 13 10.67 -21.84 5.61
N PRO A 14 10.97 -22.29 4.38
CA PRO A 14 10.53 -21.56 3.18
C PRO A 14 9.02 -21.25 3.25
N TYR A 15 8.69 -19.99 3.02
CA TYR A 15 7.36 -19.42 3.18
C TYR A 15 6.28 -20.27 2.51
N GLN A 16 5.30 -20.75 3.28
CA GLN A 16 4.13 -21.48 2.77
C GLN A 16 2.95 -20.52 2.65
N ARG A 17 2.39 -20.35 1.43
CA ARG A 17 1.32 -19.38 1.12
C ARG A 17 0.15 -19.38 2.11
N GLU A 18 -0.27 -20.57 2.56
CA GLU A 18 -1.40 -20.71 3.49
C GLU A 18 -1.07 -20.27 4.92
N LYS A 19 0.15 -20.58 5.40
CA LYS A 19 0.62 -20.11 6.72
C LYS A 19 0.70 -18.59 6.74
N GLY A 20 1.26 -18.01 5.70
CA GLY A 20 1.37 -16.56 5.54
C GLY A 20 0.02 -15.83 5.60
N HIS A 21 -0.99 -16.37 4.92
CA HIS A 21 -2.34 -15.83 5.01
C HIS A 21 -2.92 -15.89 6.43
N GLN A 22 -2.74 -17.02 7.13
CA GLN A 22 -3.19 -17.17 8.51
C GLN A 22 -2.53 -16.13 9.43
N VAL A 23 -1.24 -15.84 9.22
CA VAL A 23 -0.54 -14.78 9.96
C VAL A 23 -1.17 -13.41 9.70
N VAL A 24 -1.42 -13.06 8.43
CA VAL A 24 -2.05 -11.77 8.07
C VAL A 24 -3.43 -11.63 8.71
N GLN A 25 -4.28 -12.66 8.64
CA GLN A 25 -5.61 -12.63 9.26
C GLN A 25 -5.52 -12.52 10.79
N TYR A 26 -4.61 -13.26 11.41
CA TYR A 26 -4.40 -13.21 12.85
C TYR A 26 -3.93 -11.82 13.30
N LEU A 27 -3.00 -11.21 12.57
CA LEU A 27 -2.56 -9.84 12.85
C LEU A 27 -3.69 -8.82 12.67
N LEU A 28 -4.52 -8.93 11.63
CA LEU A 28 -5.69 -8.07 11.47
C LEU A 28 -6.68 -8.18 12.63
N LYS A 29 -6.90 -9.41 13.13
CA LYS A 29 -7.71 -9.65 14.33
C LYS A 29 -7.09 -8.98 15.56
N ILE A 30 -5.78 -9.14 15.79
CA ILE A 30 -5.07 -8.45 16.87
C ILE A 30 -5.21 -6.93 16.76
N LEU A 31 -5.04 -6.34 15.58
CA LEU A 31 -5.15 -4.88 15.39
C LEU A 31 -6.57 -4.35 15.62
N THR A 32 -7.57 -5.23 15.53
CA THR A 32 -8.96 -4.92 15.82
C THR A 32 -9.21 -4.98 17.33
N GLU A 33 -8.77 -6.05 17.98
CA GLU A 33 -8.92 -6.26 19.43
C GLU A 33 -8.09 -5.27 20.26
N TYR A 34 -6.87 -4.96 19.81
CA TYR A 34 -5.90 -4.10 20.49
C TYR A 34 -5.65 -2.81 19.71
N SER A 35 -6.73 -2.13 19.34
CA SER A 35 -6.69 -0.92 18.49
C SER A 35 -5.83 0.22 19.08
N HIS A 36 -5.72 0.30 20.41
CA HIS A 36 -4.90 1.30 21.13
C HIS A 36 -3.39 0.98 21.09
N ASN A 37 -2.99 -0.26 20.81
CA ASN A 37 -1.59 -0.67 20.70
C ASN A 37 -1.08 -0.77 19.25
N ARG A 38 -1.87 -0.31 18.25
CA ARG A 38 -1.52 -0.46 16.83
C ARG A 38 -0.13 0.06 16.51
N LYS A 39 0.27 1.19 17.10
CA LYS A 39 1.61 1.75 16.90
C LYS A 39 2.70 0.84 17.46
N ASP A 40 2.58 0.39 18.72
CA ASP A 40 3.57 -0.50 19.33
C ASP A 40 3.70 -1.83 18.58
N ILE A 41 2.58 -2.36 18.08
CA ILE A 41 2.56 -3.56 17.24
C ILE A 41 3.27 -3.28 15.92
N ALA A 42 2.99 -2.15 15.27
CA ALA A 42 3.62 -1.77 14.01
C ALA A 42 5.13 -1.56 14.16
N ASP A 43 5.57 -0.88 15.22
CA ASP A 43 6.99 -0.67 15.53
C ASP A 43 7.68 -2.02 15.81
N PHE A 44 7.06 -2.91 16.59
CA PHE A 44 7.59 -4.26 16.82
C PHE A 44 7.69 -5.08 15.53
N LEU A 45 6.69 -5.03 14.65
CA LEU A 45 6.73 -5.73 13.37
C LEU A 45 7.77 -5.13 12.41
N ALA A 46 8.04 -3.82 12.51
CA ALA A 46 9.10 -3.16 11.75
C ALA A 46 10.49 -3.63 12.21
N ASP A 47 10.71 -3.78 13.53
CA ASP A 47 11.95 -4.31 14.10
C ASP A 47 12.25 -5.75 13.65
N LEU A 48 11.20 -6.52 13.35
CA LEU A 48 11.30 -7.87 12.80
C LEU A 48 11.42 -7.91 11.27
N GLU A 49 11.51 -6.76 10.60
CA GLU A 49 11.47 -6.62 9.14
C GLU A 49 10.26 -7.28 8.47
N TYR A 50 9.16 -7.46 9.20
CA TYR A 50 8.00 -8.24 8.75
C TYR A 50 7.32 -7.66 7.49
N ALA A 51 7.51 -6.36 7.24
CA ALA A 51 7.06 -5.71 6.01
C ALA A 51 7.54 -6.46 4.75
N LYS A 52 8.78 -6.95 4.73
CA LYS A 52 9.34 -7.71 3.60
C LYS A 52 8.55 -8.99 3.34
N THR A 53 8.23 -9.74 4.40
CA THR A 53 7.41 -10.95 4.31
C THR A 53 6.03 -10.68 3.72
N ILE A 54 5.40 -9.54 4.07
CA ILE A 54 4.11 -9.15 3.48
C ILE A 54 4.26 -8.79 2.00
N ILE A 55 5.33 -8.09 1.60
CA ILE A 55 5.57 -7.79 0.18
C ILE A 55 5.81 -9.07 -0.62
N ASP A 56 6.63 -9.98 -0.11
CA ASP A 56 6.89 -11.27 -0.75
C ASP A 56 5.61 -12.11 -0.87
N HIS A 57 4.72 -12.02 0.14
CA HIS A 57 3.39 -12.63 0.04
C HIS A 57 2.56 -12.07 -1.10
N MET A 58 2.48 -10.74 -1.22
CA MET A 58 1.71 -10.08 -2.27
C MET A 58 2.28 -10.38 -3.67
N ARG A 59 3.60 -10.49 -3.80
CA ARG A 59 4.24 -10.95 -5.04
C ARG A 59 3.87 -12.39 -5.39
N GLN A 60 3.82 -13.29 -4.41
CA GLN A 60 3.50 -14.70 -4.64
C GLN A 60 2.03 -14.98 -4.97
N ILE A 61 1.11 -14.14 -4.50
CA ILE A 61 -0.31 -14.20 -4.88
C ILE A 61 -0.52 -13.63 -6.30
N THR A 62 0.54 -13.08 -6.89
CA THR A 62 0.52 -12.21 -8.06
C THR A 62 -0.53 -11.13 -7.88
N ILE A 63 -0.16 -10.06 -7.18
CA ILE A 63 -1.09 -8.94 -6.94
C ILE A 63 -1.78 -8.44 -8.21
N LEU A 64 -1.18 -8.64 -9.39
CA LEU A 64 -1.77 -8.30 -10.69
C LEU A 64 -2.82 -9.31 -11.17
N ASP A 65 -2.67 -10.60 -10.85
CA ASP A 65 -3.63 -11.66 -11.24
C ASP A 65 -4.77 -11.82 -10.20
N ALA A 66 -4.76 -11.03 -9.12
CA ALA A 66 -5.72 -11.19 -8.04
C ALA A 66 -7.17 -10.90 -8.47
N ILE A 67 -7.38 -10.21 -9.60
CA ILE A 67 -8.70 -9.98 -10.20
C ILE A 67 -9.31 -11.27 -10.77
N GLU A 68 -8.48 -12.24 -11.16
CA GLU A 68 -8.94 -13.49 -11.76
C GLU A 68 -9.45 -14.52 -10.73
N SER A 69 -9.28 -14.25 -9.43
CA SER A 69 -9.64 -15.19 -8.37
C SER A 69 -10.12 -14.49 -7.10
N ASP A 70 -11.37 -14.75 -6.68
CA ASP A 70 -11.93 -14.27 -5.41
C ASP A 70 -11.03 -14.59 -4.21
N ARG A 71 -10.37 -15.76 -4.21
CA ARG A 71 -9.41 -16.13 -3.18
C ARG A 71 -8.23 -15.17 -3.22
N ALA A 72 -7.55 -15.03 -4.36
CA ALA A 72 -6.40 -14.14 -4.50
C ALA A 72 -6.74 -12.67 -4.18
N LEU A 73 -7.93 -12.22 -4.58
CA LEU A 73 -8.46 -10.91 -4.26
C LEU A 73 -8.60 -10.69 -2.75
N THR A 74 -9.20 -11.66 -2.06
CA THR A 74 -9.37 -11.62 -0.60
C THR A 74 -8.02 -11.62 0.13
N LEU A 75 -7.07 -12.46 -0.32
CA LEU A 75 -5.72 -12.50 0.25
C LEU A 75 -5.02 -11.14 0.12
N THR A 76 -5.09 -10.56 -1.08
CA THR A 76 -4.51 -9.25 -1.41
C THR A 76 -5.16 -8.14 -0.58
N ALA A 77 -6.48 -8.15 -0.45
CA ALA A 77 -7.22 -7.18 0.36
C ALA A 77 -6.77 -7.19 1.81
N HIS A 78 -6.58 -8.37 2.41
CA HIS A 78 -6.10 -8.49 3.78
C HIS A 78 -4.66 -7.99 3.94
N ALA A 79 -3.77 -8.31 2.99
CA ALA A 79 -2.39 -7.83 3.03
C ALA A 79 -2.30 -6.30 2.92
N LEU A 80 -3.05 -5.68 2.00
CA LEU A 80 -3.12 -4.22 1.88
C LEU A 80 -3.76 -3.58 3.10
N MET A 81 -4.82 -4.17 3.65
CA MET A 81 -5.46 -3.67 4.88
C MET A 81 -4.47 -3.66 6.06
N LEU A 82 -3.65 -4.70 6.18
CA LEU A 82 -2.62 -4.79 7.21
C LEU A 82 -1.56 -3.69 7.01
N CYS A 83 -1.04 -3.55 5.78
CA CYS A 83 -0.07 -2.52 5.44
C CYS A 83 -0.61 -1.11 5.71
N LEU A 84 -1.86 -0.84 5.32
CA LEU A 84 -2.52 0.45 5.53
C LEU A 84 -2.60 0.80 7.02
N ASN A 85 -3.10 -0.14 7.84
CA ASN A 85 -3.26 0.10 9.28
C ASN A 85 -1.93 0.35 10.00
N LEU A 86 -0.88 -0.39 9.64
CA LEU A 86 0.42 -0.29 10.30
C LEU A 86 1.24 0.91 9.80
N SER A 87 1.27 1.14 8.49
CA SER A 87 2.00 2.28 7.89
C SER A 87 1.43 3.63 8.28
N GLY A 88 0.12 3.72 8.54
CA GLY A 88 -0.52 4.96 8.96
C GLY A 88 -0.21 5.39 10.38
N VAL A 89 0.31 4.48 11.23
CA VAL A 89 0.60 4.75 12.65
C VAL A 89 2.09 4.65 13.00
N SER A 90 2.89 3.96 12.19
CA SER A 90 4.33 3.77 12.41
C SER A 90 5.16 4.20 11.22
N SER A 91 6.00 5.22 11.45
CA SER A 91 6.99 5.65 10.47
C SER A 91 8.07 4.59 10.21
N SER A 92 8.42 3.77 11.22
CA SER A 92 9.36 2.67 11.08
C SER A 92 8.81 1.61 10.12
N PHE A 93 7.55 1.22 10.31
CA PHE A 93 6.90 0.26 9.43
C PHE A 93 6.76 0.80 7.99
N ALA A 94 6.39 2.07 7.82
CA ALA A 94 6.32 2.71 6.50
C ALA A 94 7.68 2.70 5.78
N LYS A 95 8.79 2.97 6.50
CA LYS A 95 10.16 2.86 5.97
C LYS A 95 10.51 1.43 5.57
N CYS A 96 10.12 0.44 6.38
CA CYS A 96 10.34 -0.98 6.07
C CYS A 96 9.57 -1.42 4.82
N LEU A 97 8.33 -0.95 4.61
CA LEU A 97 7.58 -1.19 3.37
C LEU A 97 8.32 -0.63 2.15
N ALA A 98 8.79 0.62 2.23
CA ALA A 98 9.54 1.23 1.13
C ALA A 98 10.79 0.42 0.77
N LYS A 99 11.60 0.07 1.79
CA LYS A 99 12.80 -0.78 1.62
C LYS A 99 12.48 -2.19 1.09
N GLY A 100 11.30 -2.72 1.41
CA GLY A 100 10.83 -4.02 0.94
C GLY A 100 10.37 -4.05 -0.53
N GLY A 101 10.35 -2.90 -1.22
CA GLY A 101 9.85 -2.81 -2.59
C GLY A 101 8.34 -2.61 -2.70
N ALA A 102 7.69 -2.13 -1.63
CA ALA A 102 6.25 -1.84 -1.68
C ALA A 102 5.92 -0.79 -2.75
N VAL A 103 6.75 0.25 -2.91
CA VAL A 103 6.48 1.35 -3.86
C VAL A 103 6.44 0.85 -5.30
N GLU A 104 7.40 0.01 -5.70
CA GLU A 104 7.40 -0.67 -7.00
C GLU A 104 6.10 -1.47 -7.20
N LEU A 105 5.80 -2.38 -6.28
CA LEU A 105 4.66 -3.29 -6.39
C LEU A 105 3.32 -2.54 -6.45
N LEU A 106 3.15 -1.55 -5.58
CA LEU A 106 1.93 -0.73 -5.51
C LEU A 106 1.79 0.19 -6.71
N THR A 107 2.90 0.67 -7.29
CA THR A 107 2.88 1.43 -8.54
C THR A 107 2.37 0.57 -9.70
N LEU A 108 2.79 -0.69 -9.79
CA LEU A 108 2.31 -1.62 -10.81
C LEU A 108 0.78 -1.79 -10.75
N VAL A 109 0.20 -1.88 -9.55
CA VAL A 109 -1.25 -2.00 -9.36
C VAL A 109 -2.02 -0.80 -9.90
N ILE A 110 -1.50 0.42 -9.76
CA ILE A 110 -2.20 1.65 -10.21
C ILE A 110 -1.92 2.04 -11.66
N VAL A 111 -1.03 1.32 -12.37
CA VAL A 111 -0.85 1.45 -13.82
C VAL A 111 -1.49 0.30 -14.60
N ASP A 112 -1.89 -0.77 -13.92
CA ASP A 112 -2.48 -1.95 -14.55
C ASP A 112 -3.88 -1.63 -15.09
N GLU A 113 -4.06 -1.78 -16.40
CA GLU A 113 -5.30 -1.42 -17.09
C GLU A 113 -6.50 -2.23 -16.62
N GLU A 114 -6.29 -3.47 -16.17
CA GLU A 114 -7.36 -4.32 -15.69
C GLU A 114 -7.83 -3.89 -14.29
N TYR A 115 -6.89 -3.55 -13.41
CA TYR A 115 -7.20 -2.91 -12.13
C TYR A 115 -7.95 -1.60 -12.31
N LEU A 116 -7.47 -0.78 -13.24
CA LEU A 116 -8.08 0.51 -13.53
C LEU A 116 -9.51 0.33 -14.09
N ARG A 117 -9.68 -0.49 -15.13
CA ARG A 117 -10.99 -0.75 -15.73
C ARG A 117 -11.97 -1.37 -14.73
N ASN A 118 -11.54 -2.38 -13.96
CA ASN A 118 -12.42 -3.04 -12.99
C ASN A 118 -12.69 -2.16 -11.76
N GLY A 119 -11.77 -1.27 -11.37
CA GLY A 119 -11.96 -0.33 -10.28
C GLY A 119 -13.09 0.68 -10.51
N GLU A 120 -13.45 0.95 -11.76
CA GLU A 120 -14.60 1.82 -12.08
C GLU A 120 -15.95 1.13 -11.82
N ILE A 121 -15.99 -0.20 -12.00
CA ILE A 121 -17.24 -1.00 -11.98
C ILE A 121 -17.39 -1.87 -10.73
N MET A 122 -16.30 -2.28 -10.08
CA MET A 122 -16.28 -3.21 -8.95
C MET A 122 -15.74 -2.55 -7.67
N GLU A 123 -16.58 -2.47 -6.64
CA GLU A 123 -16.24 -1.81 -5.36
C GLU A 123 -15.06 -2.48 -4.63
N ALA A 124 -14.88 -3.80 -4.80
CA ALA A 124 -13.76 -4.54 -4.22
C ALA A 124 -12.42 -4.08 -4.82
N ILE A 125 -12.34 -3.94 -6.15
CA ILE A 125 -11.13 -3.47 -6.84
C ILE A 125 -10.89 -1.99 -6.54
N TYR A 126 -11.94 -1.17 -6.52
CA TYR A 126 -11.85 0.21 -6.09
C TYR A 126 -11.27 0.35 -4.68
N SER A 127 -11.71 -0.49 -3.74
CA SER A 127 -11.19 -0.50 -2.37
C SER A 127 -9.71 -0.89 -2.31
N LEU A 128 -9.25 -1.80 -3.19
CA LEU A 128 -7.83 -2.13 -3.31
C LEU A 128 -7.03 -0.93 -3.83
N LEU A 129 -7.46 -0.30 -4.93
CA LEU A 129 -6.82 0.89 -5.48
C LEU A 129 -6.73 2.02 -4.44
N ARG A 130 -7.81 2.26 -3.70
CA ARG A 130 -7.82 3.24 -2.61
C ARG A 130 -6.79 2.91 -1.54
N ASN A 131 -6.77 1.66 -1.06
CA ASN A 131 -5.81 1.23 -0.05
C ASN A 131 -4.37 1.33 -0.56
N THR A 132 -4.13 0.99 -1.83
CA THR A 132 -2.83 1.13 -2.52
C THR A 132 -2.34 2.57 -2.48
N VAL A 133 -3.17 3.54 -2.91
CA VAL A 133 -2.80 4.97 -2.89
C VAL A 133 -2.61 5.48 -1.45
N ASP A 134 -3.44 5.06 -0.50
CA ASP A 134 -3.30 5.45 0.91
C ASP A 134 -1.98 4.92 1.53
N ILE A 135 -1.56 3.70 1.18
CA ILE A 135 -0.27 3.15 1.61
C ILE A 135 0.89 3.94 0.99
N LEU A 136 0.83 4.23 -0.33
CA LEU A 136 1.81 5.08 -1.00
C LEU A 136 1.90 6.46 -0.32
N ASN A 137 0.76 7.05 0.06
CA ASN A 137 0.72 8.31 0.78
C ASN A 137 1.40 8.22 2.15
N ASN A 138 1.10 7.18 2.93
CA ASN A 138 1.74 6.96 4.24
C ASN A 138 3.26 6.79 4.11
N ILE A 139 3.72 6.07 3.07
CA ILE A 139 5.15 5.96 2.77
C ILE A 139 5.73 7.33 2.44
N ALA A 140 5.10 8.10 1.55
CA ALA A 140 5.60 9.42 1.14
C ALA A 140 5.73 10.40 2.32
N ARG A 141 4.83 10.36 3.31
CA ARG A 141 4.88 11.24 4.50
C ARG A 141 6.08 11.01 5.41
N HIS A 142 6.63 9.80 5.44
CA HIS A 142 7.52 9.37 6.52
C HIS A 142 8.97 9.18 6.10
N VAL A 143 9.28 9.36 4.83
CA VAL A 143 10.55 8.89 4.30
C VAL A 143 11.20 9.92 3.38
N PRO A 144 12.52 10.15 3.50
CA PRO A 144 13.31 10.86 2.48
C PRO A 144 13.47 10.05 1.18
N THR A 145 12.52 9.16 0.86
CA THR A 145 12.57 8.26 -0.30
C THR A 145 11.83 8.83 -1.50
N LYS A 146 11.83 10.15 -1.72
CA LYS A 146 11.43 10.71 -3.03
C LYS A 146 12.09 9.94 -4.18
N GLN A 147 13.37 9.58 -4.00
CA GLN A 147 14.12 8.73 -4.93
C GLN A 147 13.40 7.41 -5.27
N CYS A 148 12.80 6.69 -4.31
CA CYS A 148 12.12 5.43 -4.64
C CYS A 148 10.83 5.67 -5.44
N PHE A 149 10.15 6.79 -5.26
CA PHE A 149 8.98 7.16 -6.08
C PHE A 149 9.41 7.58 -7.48
N VAL A 150 10.54 8.28 -7.61
CA VAL A 150 11.15 8.68 -8.90
C VAL A 150 11.60 7.45 -9.69
N GLU A 151 12.36 6.54 -9.06
CA GLU A 151 12.86 5.31 -9.69
C GLU A 151 11.74 4.42 -10.25
N ASN A 152 10.58 4.42 -9.60
CA ASN A 152 9.41 3.64 -10.02
C ASN A 152 8.42 4.42 -10.89
N ASN A 153 8.72 5.67 -11.25
CA ASN A 153 7.82 6.54 -12.02
C ASN A 153 6.41 6.69 -11.40
N THR A 154 6.31 6.61 -10.06
CA THR A 154 5.04 6.56 -9.34
C THR A 154 4.23 7.84 -9.51
N ALA A 155 4.88 8.99 -9.68
CA ALA A 155 4.19 10.25 -9.91
C ALA A 155 3.34 10.23 -11.19
N ASN A 156 3.86 9.68 -12.29
CA ASN A 156 3.09 9.57 -13.54
C ASN A 156 1.94 8.57 -13.39
N ALA A 157 2.14 7.47 -12.66
CA ALA A 157 1.07 6.53 -12.34
C ALA A 157 -0.07 7.21 -11.55
N LEU A 158 0.27 8.03 -10.54
CA LEU A 158 -0.72 8.78 -9.75
C LEU A 158 -1.46 9.83 -10.58
N LYS A 159 -0.80 10.48 -11.56
CA LYS A 159 -1.43 11.44 -12.46
C LYS A 159 -2.58 10.82 -13.26
N ASN A 160 -2.46 9.55 -13.66
CA ASN A 160 -3.54 8.85 -14.38
C ASN A 160 -4.83 8.73 -13.55
N LEU A 161 -4.73 8.75 -12.22
CA LEU A 161 -5.88 8.68 -11.32
C LEU A 161 -6.59 10.03 -11.12
N LEU A 162 -6.04 11.14 -11.62
CA LEU A 162 -6.64 12.48 -11.47
C LEU A 162 -7.89 12.65 -12.33
N ASN A 163 -7.98 11.89 -13.42
CA ASN A 163 -9.09 11.98 -14.38
C ASN A 163 -10.21 10.97 -14.08
N TRP A 164 -10.11 10.25 -12.96
CA TRP A 164 -11.08 9.24 -12.59
C TRP A 164 -12.36 9.86 -12.03
N ASN A 165 -13.51 9.25 -12.36
CA ASN A 165 -14.83 9.68 -11.84
C ASN A 165 -15.03 9.42 -10.32
N LYS A 166 -13.97 9.06 -9.60
CA LYS A 166 -13.99 8.73 -8.17
C LYS A 166 -13.17 9.76 -7.39
N ARG A 167 -13.80 10.88 -7.05
CA ARG A 167 -13.19 12.04 -6.34
C ARG A 167 -12.36 11.68 -5.12
N SER A 168 -12.73 10.63 -4.38
CA SER A 168 -11.99 10.19 -3.19
C SER A 168 -10.61 9.62 -3.51
N LEU A 169 -10.44 8.98 -4.67
CA LEU A 169 -9.17 8.44 -5.16
C LEU A 169 -8.31 9.56 -5.76
N GLU A 170 -8.92 10.46 -6.53
CA GLU A 170 -8.30 11.69 -7.05
C GLU A 170 -7.65 12.50 -5.92
N VAL A 171 -8.40 12.80 -4.85
CA VAL A 171 -7.88 13.56 -3.70
C VAL A 171 -6.68 12.86 -3.05
N ARG A 172 -6.69 11.53 -2.94
CA ARG A 172 -5.56 10.76 -2.38
C ARG A 172 -4.35 10.77 -3.29
N ALA A 173 -4.57 10.68 -4.60
CA ALA A 173 -3.50 10.78 -5.58
C ALA A 173 -2.84 12.17 -5.49
N LEU A 174 -3.63 13.24 -5.40
CA LEU A 174 -3.15 14.61 -5.21
C LEU A 174 -2.34 14.80 -3.92
N LEU A 175 -2.86 14.32 -2.79
CA LEU A 175 -2.14 14.37 -1.51
C LEU A 175 -0.82 13.60 -1.55
N THR A 176 -0.73 12.56 -2.39
CA THR A 176 0.51 11.79 -2.57
C THR A 176 1.47 12.50 -3.50
N LEU A 177 0.97 13.06 -4.61
CA LEU A 177 1.74 13.87 -5.55
C LEU A 177 2.40 15.08 -4.86
N ALA A 178 1.67 15.75 -3.97
CA ALA A 178 2.18 16.87 -3.17
C ALA A 178 3.39 16.51 -2.29
N LEU A 179 3.56 15.23 -1.94
CA LEU A 179 4.69 14.76 -1.13
C LEU A 179 5.86 14.26 -1.97
N VAL A 180 5.60 13.80 -3.20
CA VAL A 180 6.60 13.11 -4.03
C VAL A 180 7.20 14.00 -5.12
N LEU A 181 6.47 15.01 -5.59
CA LEU A 181 6.94 15.98 -6.58
C LEU A 181 7.71 17.13 -5.93
N ASP A 182 8.54 17.79 -6.72
CA ASP A 182 9.15 19.06 -6.34
C ASP A 182 8.23 20.25 -6.64
N GLU A 183 8.56 21.43 -6.10
CA GLU A 183 7.70 22.63 -6.17
C GLU A 183 7.43 23.06 -7.62
N ASP A 184 8.45 23.03 -8.47
CA ASP A 184 8.31 23.35 -9.91
C ASP A 184 7.37 22.37 -10.62
N GLU A 185 7.45 21.08 -10.29
CA GLU A 185 6.58 20.05 -10.88
C GLU A 185 5.13 20.15 -10.39
N LEU A 186 4.93 20.59 -9.14
CA LEU A 186 3.61 20.87 -8.58
C LEU A 186 2.96 22.09 -9.22
N LEU A 187 3.74 23.13 -9.52
CA LEU A 187 3.25 24.31 -10.24
C LEU A 187 2.73 23.95 -11.63
N HIS A 188 3.37 23.01 -12.32
CA HIS A 188 2.87 22.48 -13.60
C HIS A 188 1.59 21.64 -13.49
N LEU A 189 1.23 21.20 -12.29
CA LEU A 189 -0.05 20.56 -12.02
C LEU A 189 -1.15 21.55 -11.68
N THR A 190 -0.86 22.84 -11.48
CA THR A 190 -1.84 23.87 -11.16
C THR A 190 -1.93 24.92 -12.25
N ASP A 191 -3.14 25.31 -12.63
CA ASP A 191 -3.35 26.46 -13.50
C ASP A 191 -3.06 27.78 -12.75
N ASP A 192 -3.07 28.89 -13.50
CA ASP A 192 -2.81 30.24 -12.97
C ASP A 192 -3.80 30.69 -11.86
N THR A 193 -4.86 29.92 -11.61
CA THR A 193 -5.84 30.15 -10.54
C THR A 193 -5.61 29.28 -9.30
N GLY A 194 -4.56 28.45 -9.30
CA GLY A 194 -4.25 27.47 -8.27
C GLY A 194 -5.15 26.24 -8.31
N ARG A 195 -5.87 26.00 -9.41
CA ARG A 195 -6.68 24.79 -9.60
C ARG A 195 -5.86 23.74 -10.33
N LEU A 196 -6.02 22.47 -9.95
CA LEU A 196 -5.26 21.40 -10.57
C LEU A 196 -5.68 21.20 -12.05
N HIS A 197 -4.70 21.09 -12.94
CA HIS A 197 -4.86 20.66 -14.32
C HIS A 197 -5.28 19.19 -14.33
N ILE A 198 -6.59 18.96 -14.35
CA ILE A 198 -7.20 17.67 -14.70
C ILE A 198 -7.33 17.69 -16.22
N TYR A 199 -6.48 16.94 -16.94
CA TYR A 199 -6.46 16.89 -18.41
C TYR A 199 -7.56 16.00 -18.97
#